data_AF-B9EN48-F1
#
_entry.id   AF-B9EN48-F1
#
_cell.length_a   1.000
_cell.length_b   1.000
_cell.length_c   1.000
_cell.angle_alpha   90.00
_cell.angle_beta   90.00
_cell.angle_gamma   90.00
#
_symmetry.space_group_name_H-M   'P 1'
#
loop_
_entity.id
_entity.type
_entity.pdbx_description
1 polymer ?
#
loop_
_entity_poly.entity_id
_entity_poly.type
_entity_poly.pdbx_seq_one_letter_code
_entity_poly.pdbx_strand_id
1 'polypeptide(L)'
;MLSIVVEHIFLLVIVTLISVLQNAFFATKVEREGKEHNNKTAFERVSCANRNCMDSYPTFLAVMWCAGLCLNQAPAAFAGIIYLVARQKYFVGYMGQTSQSTPGYLFGKRVLSFLILMCIVGIFNYLLLRYFGSDYKDTMEMITNAASALLLIP
;
A
#
# COMPACT_ATOMS: atom_id res chain seq x y z
N MET A 1 0.29 20.37 -15.26
CA MET A 1 -0.73 19.49 -14.66
C MET A 1 -0.24 18.03 -14.59
N LEU A 2 0.17 17.42 -15.71
CA LEU A 2 0.68 16.03 -15.71
C LEU A 2 1.93 15.82 -14.82
N SER A 3 2.93 16.71 -14.89
CA SER A 3 4.17 16.62 -14.05
C SER A 3 3.86 16.55 -12.55
N ILE A 4 2.96 17.40 -12.09
CA ILE A 4 2.58 17.52 -10.67
C ILE A 4 1.92 16.23 -10.18
N VAL A 5 1.00 15.65 -10.96
CA VAL A 5 0.35 14.39 -10.60
C VAL A 5 1.35 13.24 -10.57
N VAL A 6 2.27 13.19 -11.54
CA VAL A 6 3.30 12.15 -11.61
C VAL A 6 4.23 12.20 -10.40
N GLU A 7 4.63 13.39 -9.95
CA GLU A 7 5.46 13.57 -8.75
C GLU A 7 4.80 12.93 -7.51
N HIS A 8 3.48 13.08 -7.35
CA HIS A 8 2.71 12.53 -6.23
C HIS A 8 2.42 11.02 -6.29
N ILE A 9 2.77 10.34 -7.39
CA ILE A 9 2.59 8.88 -7.52
C ILE A 9 3.89 8.13 -7.81
N PHE A 10 4.95 8.82 -8.22
CA PHE A 10 6.19 8.23 -8.71
C PHE A 10 6.81 7.15 -7.78
N LEU A 11 6.90 7.42 -6.47
CA LEU A 11 7.36 6.44 -5.49
C LEU A 11 6.49 5.18 -5.44
N LEU A 12 5.16 5.28 -5.54
CA LEU A 12 4.25 4.13 -5.57
C LEU A 12 4.44 3.31 -6.85
N VAL A 13 4.69 4.00 -7.97
CA VAL A 13 5.01 3.36 -9.26
C VAL A 13 6.32 2.58 -9.14
N ILE A 14 7.37 3.16 -8.55
CA ILE A 14 8.65 2.47 -8.31
C ILE A 14 8.42 1.20 -7.48
N VAL A 15 7.71 1.30 -6.36
CA VAL A 15 7.43 0.13 -5.50
C VAL A 15 6.63 -0.93 -6.24
N THR A 16 5.64 -0.51 -7.03
CA THR A 16 4.84 -1.42 -7.86
C THR A 16 5.71 -2.13 -8.91
N LEU A 17 6.65 -1.43 -9.55
CA LEU A 17 7.55 -2.04 -10.52
C LEU A 17 8.48 -3.06 -9.84
N ILE A 18 9.04 -2.73 -8.67
CA ILE A 18 9.86 -3.66 -7.89
C ILE A 18 9.04 -4.89 -7.50
N SER A 19 7.77 -4.73 -7.12
CA SER A 19 6.90 -5.85 -6.75
C SER A 19 6.56 -6.74 -7.94
N VAL A 20 6.40 -6.17 -9.14
CA VAL A 20 6.24 -6.93 -10.39
C VAL A 20 7.50 -7.73 -10.71
N LEU A 21 8.69 -7.15 -10.58
CA LEU A 21 9.95 -7.87 -10.75
C LEU A 21 10.08 -9.03 -9.74
N GLN A 22 9.68 -8.81 -8.48
CA GLN A 22 9.63 -9.85 -7.46
C GLN A 22 8.65 -10.97 -7.82
N ASN A 23 7.48 -10.65 -8.37
CA ASN A 23 6.51 -11.64 -8.85
C ASN A 23 7.08 -12.51 -9.98
N ALA A 24 7.74 -11.88 -10.97
CA ALA A 24 8.41 -12.60 -12.04
C ALA A 24 9.49 -13.53 -11.51
N PHE A 25 10.31 -13.05 -10.56
CA PHE A 25 11.33 -13.87 -9.91
C PHE A 25 10.75 -15.10 -9.21
N PHE A 26 9.65 -14.96 -8.45
CA PHE A 26 8.99 -16.09 -7.81
C PHE A 26 8.45 -17.10 -8.83
N ALA A 27 7.83 -16.62 -9.92
CA ALA A 27 7.33 -17.48 -10.98
C ALA A 27 8.45 -18.28 -11.67
N THR A 28 9.56 -17.63 -12.03
CA THR A 28 10.73 -18.30 -12.62
C THR A 28 11.34 -19.33 -11.66
N LYS A 29 11.32 -19.06 -10.35
CA LYS A 29 11.77 -20.02 -9.35
C LYS A 29 10.86 -21.26 -9.28
N VAL A 30 9.54 -21.08 -9.28
CA VAL A 30 8.59 -22.20 -9.33
C VAL A 30 8.81 -23.05 -10.59
N GLU A 31 8.99 -22.41 -11.75
CA GLU A 31 9.19 -23.10 -13.02
C GLU A 31 10.48 -23.94 -13.01
N ARG A 32 11.57 -23.39 -12.47
CA ARG A 32 12.85 -24.09 -12.37
C ARG A 32 12.75 -25.34 -11.50
N GLU A 33 12.17 -25.22 -10.31
CA GLU A 33 11.98 -26.37 -9.40
C GLU A 33 11.01 -27.41 -9.98
N GLY A 34 10.05 -26.98 -10.82
CA GLY A 34 9.11 -27.88 -11.50
C GLY A 34 9.75 -28.72 -12.61
N LYS A 35 10.85 -28.27 -13.20
CA LYS A 35 11.62 -29.03 -14.22
C LYS A 35 12.52 -30.10 -13.59
N GLU A 36 12.84 -29.98 -12.30
CA GLU A 36 13.66 -30.96 -11.58
C GLU A 36 12.79 -32.15 -11.12
N HIS A 37 12.71 -33.19 -11.95
CA HIS A 37 11.88 -34.39 -11.71
C HIS A 37 12.11 -35.12 -10.37
N ASN A 38 13.24 -34.91 -9.71
CA ASN A 38 13.60 -35.58 -8.45
C ASN A 38 13.24 -34.80 -7.17
N ASN A 39 12.71 -33.57 -7.28
CA ASN A 39 12.55 -32.64 -6.14
C ASN A 39 11.08 -32.24 -5.87
N LYS A 40 10.16 -33.22 -5.90
CA LYS A 40 8.71 -32.98 -5.74
C LYS A 40 8.34 -32.18 -4.48
N THR A 41 9.01 -32.45 -3.36
CA THR A 41 8.76 -31.75 -2.09
C THR A 41 9.26 -30.30 -2.09
N ALA A 42 10.36 -30.00 -2.78
CA ALA A 42 10.85 -28.63 -2.95
C ALA A 42 9.93 -27.83 -3.87
N PHE A 43 9.51 -28.43 -4.97
CA PHE A 43 8.53 -27.82 -5.88
C PHE A 43 7.21 -27.47 -5.17
N GLU A 44 6.63 -28.40 -4.40
CA GLU A 44 5.40 -28.16 -3.65
C GLU A 44 5.53 -26.99 -2.66
N ARG A 45 6.67 -26.90 -1.94
CA ARG A 45 6.95 -25.78 -1.01
C ARG A 45 7.03 -24.44 -1.72
N VAL A 46 7.76 -24.37 -2.83
CA VAL A 46 7.96 -23.13 -3.60
C VAL A 46 6.68 -22.70 -4.30
N SER A 47 5.92 -23.65 -4.84
CA SER A 47 4.61 -23.42 -5.44
C SER A 47 3.59 -22.92 -4.41
N CYS A 48 3.56 -23.52 -3.21
CA CYS A 48 2.73 -23.05 -2.09
C CYS A 48 3.11 -21.64 -1.64
N ALA A 49 4.41 -21.37 -1.47
CA ALA A 49 4.90 -20.03 -1.11
C ALA A 49 4.52 -18.98 -2.16
N ASN A 50 4.67 -19.30 -3.44
CA ASN A 50 4.26 -18.42 -4.54
C ASN A 50 2.75 -18.16 -4.52
N ARG A 51 1.92 -19.19 -4.31
CA ARG A 51 0.46 -19.04 -4.23
C ARG A 51 0.06 -18.11 -3.09
N ASN A 52 0.57 -18.33 -1.88
CA ASN A 52 0.30 -17.46 -0.72
C ASN A 52 0.73 -16.00 -0.98
N CYS A 53 1.88 -15.82 -1.64
CA CYS A 53 2.37 -14.52 -2.08
C CYS A 53 1.47 -13.85 -3.13
N MET A 54 0.82 -14.62 -4.01
CA MET A 54 -0.11 -14.12 -5.02
C MET A 54 -1.48 -13.79 -4.43
N ASP A 55 -1.98 -14.60 -3.49
CA ASP A 55 -3.26 -14.36 -2.81
C ASP A 55 -3.24 -13.05 -2.01
N SER A 56 -2.09 -12.70 -1.42
CA SER A 56 -1.92 -11.47 -0.64
C SER A 56 -1.60 -10.23 -1.50
N TYR A 57 -1.17 -10.43 -2.75
CA TYR A 57 -0.64 -9.34 -3.59
C TYR A 57 -1.69 -8.30 -4.01
N PRO A 58 -2.90 -8.67 -4.46
CA PRO A 58 -3.96 -7.70 -4.78
C PRO A 58 -4.32 -6.82 -3.59
N THR A 59 -4.42 -7.42 -2.40
CA THR A 59 -4.71 -6.70 -1.15
C THR A 59 -3.62 -5.69 -0.85
N PHE A 60 -2.36 -6.11 -0.91
CA PHE A 60 -1.21 -5.21 -0.73
C PHE A 60 -1.24 -4.04 -1.71
N LEU A 61 -1.42 -4.32 -3.01
CA LEU A 61 -1.41 -3.31 -4.05
C LEU A 61 -2.53 -2.28 -3.83
N ALA A 62 -3.75 -2.76 -3.53
CA ALA A 62 -4.90 -1.90 -3.26
C ALA A 62 -4.63 -0.96 -2.07
N VAL A 63 -4.18 -1.50 -0.92
CA VAL A 63 -3.99 -0.67 0.28
C VAL A 63 -2.79 0.26 0.16
N MET A 64 -1.72 -0.11 -0.54
CA MET A 64 -0.57 0.76 -0.77
C MET A 64 -0.96 1.98 -1.62
N TRP A 65 -1.70 1.76 -2.71
CA TRP A 65 -2.16 2.84 -3.58
C TRP A 65 -3.18 3.73 -2.86
N CYS A 66 -4.17 3.15 -2.18
CA CYS A 66 -5.12 3.93 -1.38
C CYS A 66 -4.43 4.74 -0.29
N ALA A 67 -3.48 4.18 0.44
CA ALA A 67 -2.74 4.91 1.49
C ALA A 67 -1.89 6.05 0.91
N GLY A 68 -1.25 5.81 -0.24
CA GLY A 68 -0.41 6.79 -0.90
C GLY A 68 -1.20 7.97 -1.47
N LEU A 69 -2.38 7.69 -2.04
CA LEU A 69 -3.26 8.71 -2.62
C LEU A 69 -4.10 9.45 -1.57
N CYS A 70 -4.63 8.73 -0.57
CA CYS A 70 -5.54 9.32 0.41
C CYS A 70 -4.82 10.04 1.56
N LEU A 71 -3.56 9.70 1.86
CA LEU A 71 -2.84 10.28 2.99
C LEU A 71 -1.48 10.85 2.59
N ASN A 72 -0.51 9.98 2.27
CA ASN A 72 0.82 10.44 1.85
C ASN A 72 1.60 9.33 1.13
N GLN A 73 2.14 9.68 -0.02
CA GLN A 73 2.91 8.81 -0.89
C GLN A 73 4.20 8.27 -0.24
N ALA A 74 4.96 9.09 0.50
CA ALA A 74 6.26 8.71 1.03
C ALA A 74 6.20 7.58 2.09
N PRO A 75 5.38 7.67 3.17
CA PRO A 75 5.24 6.58 4.13
C PRO A 75 4.56 5.34 3.53
N ALA A 76 3.63 5.50 2.58
CA ALA A 76 3.02 4.38 1.87
C ALA A 76 4.05 3.60 1.03
N ALA A 77 4.90 4.31 0.28
CA ALA A 77 5.97 3.70 -0.49
C ALA A 77 7.02 3.04 0.40
N PHE A 78 7.42 3.68 1.50
CA PHE A 78 8.37 3.12 2.47
C PHE A 78 7.82 1.82 3.10
N ALA A 79 6.57 1.84 3.57
CA ALA A 79 5.89 0.63 4.05
C ALA A 79 5.80 -0.44 2.94
N GLY A 80 5.56 -0.04 1.70
CA GLY A 80 5.57 -0.93 0.55
C GLY A 80 6.91 -1.64 0.34
N ILE A 81 8.04 -0.92 0.40
CA ILE A 81 9.38 -1.54 0.34
C ILE A 81 9.58 -2.54 1.49
N ILE A 82 9.19 -2.17 2.73
CA ILE A 82 9.28 -3.05 3.88
C ILE A 82 8.46 -4.33 3.67
N TYR A 83 7.25 -4.20 3.10
CA TYR A 83 6.41 -5.35 2.75
C TYR A 83 7.11 -6.28 1.74
N LEU A 84 7.73 -5.73 0.68
CA LEU A 84 8.44 -6.54 -0.31
C LEU A 84 9.65 -7.28 0.29
N VAL A 85 10.37 -6.65 1.23
CA VAL A 85 11.46 -7.30 1.97
C VAL A 85 10.92 -8.42 2.87
N ALA A 86 9.81 -8.19 3.56
CA ALA A 86 9.13 -9.22 4.37
C ALA A 86 8.71 -10.41 3.52
N ARG A 87 8.13 -10.13 2.34
CA ARG A 87 7.69 -11.11 1.36
C ARG A 87 8.85 -11.92 0.78
N GLN A 88 10.00 -11.28 0.53
CA GLN A 88 11.21 -11.97 0.11
C GLN A 88 11.70 -12.94 1.19
N LYS A 89 11.78 -12.49 2.44
CA LYS A 89 12.17 -13.33 3.58
C LYS A 89 11.22 -14.50 3.78
N TYR A 90 9.91 -14.26 3.65
CA TYR A 90 8.88 -15.30 3.69
C TYR A 90 9.12 -16.38 2.63
N PHE A 91 9.29 -15.96 1.36
CA PHE A 91 9.50 -16.89 0.24
C PHE A 91 10.79 -17.69 0.38
N VAL A 92 11.90 -17.03 0.75
CA VAL A 92 13.19 -17.71 0.99
C VAL A 92 13.12 -18.64 2.20
N GLY A 93 12.41 -18.25 3.27
CA GLY A 93 12.17 -19.11 4.41
C GLY A 93 11.44 -20.41 4.04
N TYR A 94 10.47 -20.34 3.13
CA TYR A 94 9.76 -21.51 2.59
C TYR A 94 10.67 -22.46 1.77
N MET A 95 11.73 -21.94 1.14
CA MET A 95 12.70 -22.75 0.40
C MET A 95 13.63 -23.56 1.31
N GLY A 96 14.05 -22.97 2.45
CA GLY A 96 14.96 -23.62 3.38
C GLY A 96 14.28 -24.62 4.33
N GLN A 97 13.53 -24.11 5.31
CA GLN A 97 12.87 -24.87 6.37
C GLN A 97 11.61 -24.14 6.86
N THR A 98 10.50 -24.86 7.05
CA THR A 98 9.15 -24.32 7.35
C THR A 98 9.07 -23.39 8.57
N SER A 99 9.99 -23.49 9.53
CA SER A 99 9.99 -22.64 10.74
C SER A 99 10.40 -21.18 10.47
N GLN A 100 11.21 -20.93 9.43
CA GLN A 100 11.77 -19.60 9.14
C GLN A 100 10.82 -18.67 8.37
N SER A 101 9.68 -19.16 7.89
CA SER A 101 8.71 -18.36 7.14
C SER A 101 7.69 -17.62 8.02
N THR A 102 7.39 -18.15 9.21
CA THR A 102 6.43 -17.55 10.16
C THR A 102 6.77 -16.10 10.54
N PRO A 103 8.04 -15.75 10.84
CA PRO A 103 8.40 -14.37 11.16
C PRO A 103 8.14 -13.40 9.99
N GLY A 104 8.44 -13.81 8.75
CA GLY A 104 8.22 -12.99 7.56
C GLY A 104 6.73 -12.74 7.29
N TYR A 105 5.89 -13.76 7.48
CA TYR A 105 4.44 -13.65 7.33
C TYR A 105 3.81 -12.71 8.36
N LEU A 106 4.14 -12.88 9.63
CA LEU A 106 3.63 -12.05 10.71
C LEU A 106 4.04 -10.58 10.55
N PHE A 107 5.28 -10.36 10.11
CA PHE A 107 5.78 -9.02 9.85
C PHE A 107 5.07 -8.37 8.64
N GLY A 108 4.88 -9.11 7.54
CA GLY A 108 4.11 -8.64 6.39
C GLY A 108 2.68 -8.25 6.75
N LYS A 109 2.02 -9.03 7.64
CA LYS A 109 0.67 -8.71 8.14
C LYS A 109 0.62 -7.40 8.93
N ARG A 110 1.64 -7.09 9.73
CA ARG A 110 1.74 -5.81 10.47
C ARG A 110 1.86 -4.64 9.51
N VAL A 111 2.65 -4.78 8.45
CA VAL A 111 2.81 -3.74 7.42
C VAL A 111 1.50 -3.50 6.67
N LEU A 112 0.76 -4.57 6.31
CA LEU A 112 -0.57 -4.43 5.72
C LEU A 112 -1.53 -3.69 6.64
N SER A 113 -1.56 -4.04 7.93
CA SER A 113 -2.39 -3.36 8.92
C SER A 113 -2.06 -1.87 9.01
N PHE A 114 -0.78 -1.50 8.92
CA PHE A 114 -0.35 -0.11 8.92
C PHE A 114 -0.86 0.65 7.67
N LEU A 115 -0.75 0.04 6.48
CA LEU A 115 -1.27 0.63 5.24
C LEU A 115 -2.80 0.81 5.29
N ILE A 116 -3.54 -0.17 5.84
CA ILE A 116 -4.98 -0.05 6.04
C ILE A 116 -5.32 1.12 6.98
N LEU A 117 -4.58 1.27 8.08
CA LEU A 117 -4.77 2.39 9.00
C LEU A 117 -4.55 3.73 8.29
N MET A 118 -3.51 3.84 7.46
CA MET A 118 -3.28 5.03 6.64
C MET A 118 -4.45 5.34 5.70
N CYS A 119 -5.04 4.32 5.06
CA CYS A 119 -6.24 4.52 4.24
C CYS A 119 -7.40 5.11 5.06
N ILE A 120 -7.68 4.54 6.23
CA ILE A 120 -8.76 5.00 7.11
C ILE A 120 -8.52 6.45 7.53
N VAL A 121 -7.31 6.78 7.97
CA VAL A 121 -6.93 8.14 8.38
C VAL A 121 -7.04 9.12 7.22
N GLY A 122 -6.58 8.75 6.03
CA GLY A 122 -6.68 9.59 4.83
C GLY A 122 -8.12 9.89 4.42
N ILE A 123 -8.98 8.85 4.39
CA ILE A 123 -10.41 9.02 4.08
C ILE A 123 -11.08 9.90 5.14
N PHE A 124 -10.82 9.63 6.42
CA PHE A 124 -11.40 10.42 7.50
C PHE A 124 -10.95 11.88 7.44
N ASN A 125 -9.67 12.14 7.17
CA ASN A 125 -9.14 13.49 7.00
C ASN A 125 -9.84 14.23 5.84
N TYR A 126 -10.02 13.57 4.70
CA TYR A 126 -10.74 14.14 3.56
C TYR A 126 -12.20 14.49 3.90
N LEU A 127 -12.92 13.57 4.57
CA LEU A 127 -14.30 13.81 4.98
C LEU A 127 -14.40 14.96 5.99
N LEU A 128 -13.52 15.00 7.00
CA LEU A 128 -13.48 16.08 7.97
C LEU A 128 -13.25 17.44 7.29
N LEU A 129 -12.26 17.55 6.41
CA LEU A 129 -11.99 18.77 5.67
C LEU A 129 -13.18 19.18 4.80
N ARG A 130 -13.87 18.21 4.18
CA ARG A 130 -15.00 18.49 3.30
C ARG A 130 -16.23 19.00 4.04
N TYR A 131 -16.56 18.41 5.19
CA TYR A 131 -17.74 18.78 5.99
C TYR A 131 -17.46 20.01 6.86
N PHE A 132 -16.43 19.97 7.73
CA PHE A 132 -16.12 21.10 8.61
C PHE A 132 -15.58 22.31 7.86
N GLY A 133 -14.87 22.10 6.75
CA GLY A 133 -14.42 23.21 5.90
C GLY A 133 -15.58 23.91 5.18
N SER A 134 -16.66 23.19 4.87
CA SER A 134 -17.88 23.78 4.29
C SER A 134 -18.58 24.66 5.32
N ASP A 135 -18.81 24.13 6.53
CA ASP A 135 -19.48 24.87 7.61
C ASP A 135 -18.71 26.15 7.98
N TYR A 136 -17.37 26.08 8.01
CA TYR A 136 -16.54 27.25 8.25
C TYR A 136 -16.69 28.31 7.16
N LYS A 137 -16.70 27.89 5.88
CA LYS A 137 -16.86 28.80 4.76
C LYS A 137 -18.22 29.49 4.79
N ASP A 138 -19.28 28.73 5.04
CA ASP A 138 -20.65 29.26 5.13
C ASP A 138 -20.80 30.26 6.30
N THR A 139 -20.14 29.98 7.43
CA THR A 139 -20.10 30.89 8.58
C THR A 139 -19.37 32.19 8.25
N MET A 140 -18.22 32.12 7.57
CA MET A 140 -17.46 33.32 7.17
C MET A 140 -18.21 34.18 6.15
N GLU A 141 -18.93 33.56 5.21
CA GLU A 141 -19.79 34.28 4.26
C GLU A 141 -20.94 34.98 4.99
N MET A 142 -21.58 34.32 5.97
CA MET A 142 -22.63 34.95 6.79
C MET A 142 -22.10 36.16 7.58
N ILE A 143 -20.95 36.03 8.24
CA ILE A 143 -20.34 37.13 9.01
C ILE A 143 -19.96 38.28 8.08
N THR A 144 -19.37 37.99 6.92
CA THR A 144 -18.94 39.00 5.95
C THR A 144 -20.14 39.77 5.39
N ASN A 145 -21.24 39.08 5.07
CA ASN A 145 -22.49 39.69 4.61
C ASN A 145 -23.13 40.57 5.68
N ALA A 146 -23.18 40.08 6.93
CA ALA A 146 -23.70 40.85 8.06
C ALA A 146 -22.86 42.10 8.35
N ALA A 147 -21.53 41.97 8.34
CA ALA A 147 -20.60 43.09 8.50
C ALA A 147 -20.73 44.11 7.36
N SER A 148 -20.88 43.66 6.12
CA SER A 148 -21.10 44.53 4.97
C SER A 148 -22.41 45.33 5.10
N ALA A 149 -23.48 44.69 5.57
CA ALA A 149 -24.75 45.36 5.83
C ALA A 149 -24.63 46.42 6.95
N LEU A 150 -23.89 46.12 8.01
CA LEU A 150 -23.61 47.06 9.12
C LEU A 150 -22.75 48.25 8.69
N LEU A 151 -21.74 48.04 7.85
CA LEU A 151 -20.87 49.10 7.33
C LEU A 151 -21.57 50.07 6.37
N LEU A 152 -22.75 49.69 5.84
CA LEU A 152 -23.56 50.54 4.97
C LEU A 152 -24.54 51.44 5.75
N ILE A 153 -24.60 51.33 7.08
CA ILE A 153 -25.42 52.20 7.93
C ILE A 153 -24.62 53.49 8.18
N PRO A 154 -25.16 54.68 7.81
CA PRO A 154 -24.45 55.96 7.89
C PRO A 154 -24.21 56.47 9.31
#